data_AF-A0A258KJ21-F1
#
_entry.id   AF-A0A258KJ21-F1
#
_cell.length_a   1.000
_cell.length_b   1.000
_cell.length_c   1.000
_cell.angle_alpha   90.00
_cell.angle_beta   90.00
_cell.angle_gamma   90.00
#
_symmetry.space_group_name_H-M   'P 1'
#
loop_
_entity.id
_entity.type
_entity.pdbx_description
1 polymer ?
#
loop_
_entity_poly.entity_id
_entity_poly.type
_entity_poly.pdbx_seq_one_letter_code
_entity_poly.pdbx_strand_id
1 'polypeptide(L)'
;MHKDSNKATFLFSSGMVIVIAIMLSVAAIVLGPYQARNTRIEKMENILSSVGINGTSDEAEANFSKYIIKQVVLDSKGEPVNGGTPA
;
A
#
# COMPACT_ATOMS: atom_id res chain seq x y z
N MET A 1 -52.54 -2.26 14.38
CA MET A 1 -51.75 -1.68 15.49
C MET A 1 -50.32 -1.43 14.95
N HIS A 2 -49.96 -0.15 14.90
CA HIS A 2 -48.67 0.56 14.71
C HIS A 2 -47.52 -0.08 13.91
N LYS A 3 -47.32 0.41 12.67
CA LYS A 3 -46.23 0.05 11.72
C LYS A 3 -45.12 1.11 11.66
N ASP A 4 -45.04 1.98 12.67
CA ASP A 4 -44.20 3.19 12.62
C ASP A 4 -42.94 3.10 13.49
N SER A 5 -42.80 2.05 14.32
CA SER A 5 -41.65 1.93 15.24
C SER A 5 -40.34 1.53 14.57
N ASN A 6 -40.38 0.82 13.43
CA ASN A 6 -39.16 0.32 12.77
C ASN A 6 -38.60 1.30 11.72
N LYS A 7 -39.41 2.23 11.20
CA LYS A 7 -38.96 3.19 10.18
C LYS A 7 -37.90 4.15 10.73
N ALA A 8 -38.11 4.63 11.97
CA ALA A 8 -37.17 5.53 12.63
C ALA A 8 -35.80 4.85 12.84
N THR A 9 -35.79 3.61 13.32
CA THR A 9 -34.56 2.83 13.49
C THR A 9 -33.85 2.56 12.17
N PHE A 10 -34.61 2.21 11.12
CA PHE A 10 -34.04 1.94 9.80
C PHE A 10 -33.38 3.17 9.17
N LEU A 11 -34.03 4.35 9.27
CA LEU A 11 -33.46 5.59 8.73
C LEU A 11 -32.25 6.06 9.54
N PHE A 12 -32.32 5.92 10.87
CA PHE A 12 -31.22 6.25 11.76
C PHE A 12 -29.99 5.38 11.51
N SER A 13 -30.16 4.05 11.44
CA SER A 13 -29.04 3.13 11.18
C SER A 13 -28.45 3.33 9.79
N SER A 14 -29.28 3.58 8.77
CA SER A 14 -28.80 3.92 7.43
C SER A 14 -27.94 5.18 7.42
N GLY A 15 -28.30 6.22 8.17
CA GLY A 15 -27.49 7.43 8.33
C GLY A 15 -26.16 7.14 9.04
N MET A 16 -26.19 6.33 10.10
CA MET A 16 -25.00 5.96 10.87
C MET A 16 -23.98 5.17 10.04
N VAL A 17 -24.44 4.26 9.18
CA VAL A 17 -23.55 3.50 8.27
C VAL A 17 -22.82 4.42 7.31
N ILE A 18 -23.48 5.43 6.76
CA ILE A 18 -22.86 6.41 5.86
C ILE A 18 -21.76 7.18 6.60
N VAL A 19 -22.01 7.62 7.83
CA VAL A 19 -21.03 8.33 8.65
C VAL A 19 -19.79 7.47 8.92
N ILE A 20 -19.99 6.21 9.32
CA ILE A 20 -18.89 5.28 9.59
C ILE A 20 -18.09 4.99 8.31
N ALA A 21 -18.77 4.80 7.18
CA ALA A 21 -18.12 4.55 5.89
C ALA A 21 -17.20 5.72 5.48
N ILE A 22 -17.67 6.95 5.64
CA ILE A 22 -16.85 8.15 5.35
C ILE A 22 -15.63 8.18 6.28
N MET A 23 -15.81 7.94 7.58
CA MET A 23 -14.71 7.97 8.56
C MET A 23 -13.64 6.91 8.24
N LEU A 24 -14.05 5.66 7.97
CA LEU A 24 -13.13 4.58 7.60
C LEU A 24 -12.44 4.85 6.26
N SER A 25 -13.15 5.41 5.29
CA SER A 25 -12.57 5.77 3.99
C SER A 25 -11.47 6.81 4.15
N VAL A 26 -11.70 7.88 4.94
CA VAL A 26 -10.67 8.90 5.20
C VAL A 26 -9.48 8.29 5.92
N ALA A 27 -9.72 7.47 6.95
CA ALA A 27 -8.64 6.79 7.67
C ALA A 27 -7.80 5.90 6.75
N ALA A 28 -8.43 5.13 5.85
CA ALA A 28 -7.75 4.28 4.89
C ALA A 28 -6.90 5.08 3.89
N ILE A 29 -7.44 6.19 3.37
CA ILE A 29 -6.71 7.08 2.45
C ILE A 29 -5.49 7.69 3.12
N VAL A 30 -5.61 8.10 4.39
CA VAL A 30 -4.50 8.72 5.12
C VAL A 30 -3.44 7.68 5.49
N LEU A 31 -3.83 6.47 5.92
CA LEU A 31 -2.89 5.47 6.44
C LEU A 31 -2.20 4.67 5.33
N GLY A 32 -2.87 4.44 4.20
CA GLY A 32 -2.33 3.75 3.03
C GLY A 32 -0.94 4.24 2.56
N PRO A 33 -0.71 5.56 2.35
CA PRO A 33 0.58 6.05 1.88
C PRO A 33 1.72 5.81 2.88
N TYR A 34 1.45 5.86 4.20
CA TYR A 34 2.49 5.62 5.21
C TYR A 34 2.93 4.16 5.23
N GLN A 35 2.00 3.21 5.10
CA GLN A 35 2.32 1.79 4.99
C GLN A 35 3.11 1.50 3.71
N ALA A 36 2.65 2.04 2.58
CA ALA A 36 3.32 1.86 1.28
C ALA A 36 4.76 2.39 1.28
N ARG A 37 5.00 3.52 1.93
CA ARG A 37 6.36 4.09 2.05
C ARG A 37 7.28 3.19 2.88
N ASN A 38 6.80 2.71 4.02
CA ASN A 38 7.61 1.86 4.90
C ASN A 38 7.91 0.50 4.23
N THR A 39 6.92 -0.13 3.59
CA THR A 39 7.14 -1.37 2.83
C THR A 39 8.08 -1.18 1.65
N ARG A 40 8.05 -0.02 0.97
CA ARG A 40 9.01 0.28 -0.11
C ARG A 40 10.44 0.36 0.43
N ILE A 41 10.65 1.05 1.54
CA ILE A 41 11.97 1.20 2.16
C ILE A 41 12.49 -0.17 2.61
N GLU A 42 11.66 -0.97 3.27
CA GLU A 42 12.02 -2.34 3.68
C GLU A 42 12.41 -3.22 2.49
N LYS A 43 11.68 -3.15 1.37
CA LYS A 43 12.05 -3.86 0.13
C LYS A 43 13.41 -3.42 -0.42
N MET A 44 13.68 -2.11 -0.44
CA MET A 44 14.97 -1.57 -0.90
C MET A 44 16.11 -2.07 0.00
N GLU A 45 15.91 -2.04 1.31
CA GLU A 45 16.87 -2.51 2.31
C GLU A 45 17.14 -4.02 2.14
N ASN A 46 16.10 -4.84 1.96
CA ASN A 46 16.25 -6.26 1.70
C ASN A 46 17.03 -6.56 0.41
N ILE A 47 16.78 -5.80 -0.67
CA ILE A 47 17.54 -5.94 -1.93
C ILE A 47 19.01 -5.56 -1.71
N LEU A 48 19.28 -4.43 -1.04
CA LEU A 48 20.64 -3.98 -0.73
C LEU A 48 21.39 -4.98 0.16
N SER A 49 20.71 -5.52 1.17
CA SER A 49 21.26 -6.56 2.05
C SER A 49 21.60 -7.84 1.28
N SER A 50 20.76 -8.24 0.32
CA SER A 50 21.02 -9.42 -0.53
C SER A 50 22.27 -9.28 -1.40
N VAL A 51 22.67 -8.05 -1.74
CA VAL A 51 23.91 -7.74 -2.48
C VAL A 51 25.08 -7.36 -1.56
N GLY A 52 24.92 -7.53 -0.23
CA GLY A 52 25.96 -7.32 0.77
C GLY A 52 26.16 -5.87 1.22
N ILE A 53 25.23 -4.97 0.87
CA ILE A 53 25.26 -3.56 1.26
C ILE A 53 24.27 -3.38 2.41
N ASN A 54 24.80 -3.37 3.63
CA ASN A 54 24.00 -3.06 4.81
C ASN A 54 23.92 -1.52 4.96
N GLY A 55 22.73 -0.96 4.78
CA GLY A 55 22.45 0.45 4.99
C GLY A 55 21.24 0.62 5.90
N THR A 56 21.16 1.74 6.61
CA THR A 56 19.98 2.07 7.41
C THR A 56 18.81 2.49 6.50
N SER A 57 17.58 2.39 6.99
CA SER A 57 16.37 2.70 6.22
C SER A 57 16.37 4.12 5.60
N ASP A 58 17.08 5.09 6.20
CA ASP A 58 17.27 6.46 5.68
C ASP A 58 18.31 6.55 4.55
N GLU A 59 19.32 5.67 4.56
CA GLU A 59 20.36 5.58 3.52
C GLU A 59 19.98 4.61 2.39
N ALA A 60 18.97 3.77 2.62
CA ALA A 60 18.51 2.75 1.68
C ALA A 60 18.12 3.38 0.32
N GLU A 61 17.42 4.50 0.30
CA GLU A 61 16.98 5.13 -0.96
C GLU A 61 18.16 5.68 -1.79
N ALA A 62 19.13 6.32 -1.13
CA ALA A 62 20.33 6.84 -1.77
C ALA A 62 21.25 5.72 -2.30
N ASN A 63 21.45 4.68 -1.50
CA ASN A 63 22.25 3.51 -1.88
C ASN A 63 21.56 2.70 -2.98
N PHE A 64 20.24 2.54 -2.92
CA PHE A 64 19.47 1.82 -3.93
C PHE A 64 19.59 2.50 -5.30
N SER A 65 19.45 3.83 -5.35
CA SER A 65 19.64 4.60 -6.59
C SER A 65 21.06 4.49 -7.16
N LYS A 66 22.07 4.38 -6.28
CA LYS A 66 23.48 4.27 -6.67
C LYS A 66 23.85 2.89 -7.21
N TYR A 67 23.31 1.82 -6.61
CA TYR A 67 23.74 0.44 -6.88
C TYR A 67 22.75 -0.35 -7.76
N ILE A 68 21.47 0.01 -7.79
CA ILE A 68 20.43 -0.66 -8.59
C ILE A 68 20.15 0.16 -9.86
N ILE A 69 20.91 -0.14 -10.91
CA ILE A 69 20.90 0.62 -12.18
C ILE A 69 19.76 0.16 -13.10
N LYS A 70 19.33 -1.09 -13.01
CA LYS A 70 18.27 -1.66 -13.86
C LYS A 70 17.49 -2.75 -13.12
N GLN A 71 16.17 -2.64 -13.14
CA GLN A 71 15.24 -3.68 -12.68
C GLN A 71 14.50 -4.21 -13.92
N VAL A 72 14.64 -5.50 -14.20
CA VAL A 72 13.94 -6.16 -15.31
C VAL A 72 13.25 -7.41 -14.80
N VAL A 73 12.00 -7.58 -15.22
CA VAL A 73 11.27 -8.84 -15.03
C VAL A 73 11.48 -9.69 -16.28
N LEU A 74 11.88 -10.94 -16.09
CA LEU A 74 12.11 -11.90 -17.17
C LEU A 74 10.94 -12.87 -17.24
N ASP A 75 10.46 -13.17 -18.45
CA ASP A 75 9.53 -14.26 -18.70
C ASP A 75 10.25 -15.62 -18.56
N SER A 76 9.50 -16.74 -18.50
CA SER A 76 10.00 -18.12 -18.49
C SER A 76 10.96 -18.46 -19.64
N LYS A 77 11.04 -17.61 -20.66
CA LYS A 77 11.92 -17.73 -21.83
C LYS A 77 13.20 -16.88 -21.73
N GLY A 78 13.37 -16.12 -20.64
CA GLY A 78 14.51 -15.22 -20.44
C GLY A 78 14.37 -13.85 -21.12
N GLU A 79 13.21 -13.57 -21.74
CA GLU A 79 12.96 -12.30 -22.42
C GLU A 79 12.44 -11.23 -21.44
N PRO A 80 12.89 -9.97 -21.56
CA PRO A 80 12.41 -8.88 -20.70
C PRO A 80 10.96 -8.54 -21.03
N VAL A 81 10.06 -8.64 -20.05
CA VAL A 81 8.66 -8.24 -20.21
C VAL A 81 8.53 -6.72 -20.03
N ASN A 82 8.18 -6.02 -21.11
CA ASN A 82 7.82 -4.60 -21.11
C ASN A 82 6.46 -4.41 -20.41
N GLY A 83 6.44 -4.46 -19.08
CA GLY A 83 5.22 -4.31 -18.29
C GLY A 83 5.31 -4.82 -16.86
N GLY A 84 6.38 -5.55 -16.52
CA GLY A 84 6.65 -5.95 -15.14
C GLY A 84 7.38 -4.86 -14.38
N THR A 85 6.67 -3.84 -13.89
CA THR A 85 7.20 -3.01 -12.81
C THR A 85 7.23 -3.89 -11.56
N PRO A 86 8.39 -4.16 -10.92
CA PRO A 86 8.40 -4.85 -9.64
C PRO A 86 7.68 -3.96 -8.63
N ALA A 87 6.58 -4.45 -8.07
CA ALA A 87 5.80 -3.78 -7.03
C ALA A 87 6.56 -3.74 -5.70
#